data_AF-A0A2N2LWT3-F1
#
_entry.id   AF-A0A2N2LWT3-F1
#
_cell.length_a   1.000
_cell.length_b   1.000
_cell.length_c   1.000
_cell.angle_alpha   90.00
_cell.angle_beta   90.00
_cell.angle_gamma   90.00
#
_symmetry.space_group_name_H-M   'P 1'
#
loop_
_entity.id
_entity.type
_entity.pdbx_description
1 polymer ?
#
loop_
_entity_poly.entity_id
_entity_poly.type
_entity_poly.pdbx_seq_one_letter_code
_entity_poly.pdbx_strand_id
1 'polypeptide(L)'
;MKIINNAYEELKWRGMVYDSMEGVESLLASEKVTVYNGFDASGDSLHIGHLVPLLALARLQRFGHHPIALAGGGTSMIGDPSGKSVERNLLSQDVVESNVKSIKEQLSHFLDFESKKNPARVINNADWLMELNLVEFLRDIGKHFTVNYMLSKDSVKNRIEREEGISYTEFSYMLLQSYDFLHLHENENCVLQTGGSDQWGNITAGADLVRKVTGKPAYGLVYPLITKSDGTK
;
A
#
# COMPACT_ATOMS: atom_id res chain seq x y z
N MET A 1 15.21 29.55 -7.98
CA MET A 1 14.40 28.75 -7.03
C MET A 1 13.26 28.15 -7.84
N LYS A 2 13.12 26.81 -7.91
CA LYS A 2 12.05 26.18 -8.69
C LYS A 2 10.74 26.40 -7.94
N ILE A 3 9.75 27.04 -8.57
CA ILE A 3 8.41 27.17 -8.00
C ILE A 3 7.73 25.81 -8.16
N ILE A 4 7.36 25.18 -7.05
CA ILE A 4 6.68 23.88 -7.01
C ILE A 4 5.22 24.15 -6.72
N ASN A 5 4.32 23.81 -7.65
CA ASN A 5 2.92 24.21 -7.57
C ASN A 5 2.01 23.11 -7.03
N ASN A 6 2.41 21.83 -7.15
CA ASN A 6 1.61 20.70 -6.70
C ASN A 6 2.47 19.56 -6.10
N ALA A 7 1.78 18.61 -5.47
CA ALA A 7 2.44 17.51 -4.78
C ALA A 7 3.23 16.60 -5.72
N TYR A 8 2.70 16.31 -6.91
CA TYR A 8 3.37 15.42 -7.87
C TYR A 8 4.69 16.02 -8.37
N GLU A 9 4.70 17.32 -8.70
CA GLU A 9 5.93 18.04 -9.05
C GLU A 9 6.95 18.01 -7.91
N GLU A 10 6.51 18.14 -6.65
CA GLU A 10 7.42 18.05 -5.51
C GLU A 10 8.05 16.66 -5.40
N LEU A 11 7.22 15.61 -5.44
CA LEU A 11 7.66 14.23 -5.34
C LEU A 11 8.62 13.89 -6.50
N LYS A 12 8.28 14.28 -7.74
CA LYS A 12 9.11 14.07 -8.92
C LYS A 12 10.43 14.83 -8.83
N TRP A 13 10.42 16.09 -8.39
CA TRP A 13 11.64 16.88 -8.20
C TRP A 13 12.58 16.26 -7.16
N ARG A 14 12.03 15.63 -6.12
CA ARG A 14 12.81 14.94 -5.08
C ARG A 14 13.26 13.54 -5.49
N GLY A 15 12.96 13.11 -6.73
CA GLY A 15 13.24 11.75 -7.19
C GLY A 15 12.42 10.69 -6.45
N MET A 16 11.27 11.06 -5.88
CA MET A 16 10.41 10.15 -5.13
C MET A 16 9.39 9.43 -6.03
N VAL A 17 9.22 9.81 -7.30
CA VAL A 17 8.34 9.08 -8.23
C VAL A 17 9.17 8.09 -9.04
N TYR A 18 8.95 6.79 -8.84
CA TYR A 18 9.55 5.73 -9.67
C TYR A 18 8.68 5.42 -10.88
N ASP A 19 7.39 5.16 -10.65
CA ASP A 19 6.38 4.96 -11.68
C ASP A 19 5.00 5.34 -11.15
N SER A 20 4.05 5.60 -12.05
CA SER A 20 2.67 5.95 -11.69
C SER A 20 1.69 5.66 -12.82
N MET A 21 0.44 5.36 -12.45
CA MET A 21 -0.63 5.21 -13.43
C MET A 21 -0.89 6.52 -14.18
N GLU A 22 -1.35 6.41 -15.42
CA GLU A 22 -1.78 7.56 -16.20
C GLU A 22 -2.85 8.37 -15.43
N GLY A 23 -2.72 9.70 -15.46
CA GLY A 23 -3.65 10.62 -14.79
C GLY A 23 -3.28 11.01 -13.36
N VAL A 24 -2.31 10.35 -12.71
CA VAL A 24 -1.89 10.71 -11.33
C VAL A 24 -1.33 12.14 -11.24
N GLU A 25 -0.54 12.55 -12.23
CA GLU A 25 0.01 13.92 -12.30
C GLU A 25 -1.11 14.97 -12.31
N SER A 26 -2.09 14.79 -13.20
CA SER A 26 -3.26 15.67 -13.29
C SER A 26 -4.07 15.65 -12.00
N LEU A 27 -4.35 14.46 -11.45
CA LEU A 27 -5.12 14.28 -10.22
C LEU A 27 -4.54 15.07 -9.04
N LEU A 28 -3.23 14.94 -8.81
CA LEU A 28 -2.55 15.62 -7.70
C LEU A 28 -2.34 17.12 -7.94
N ALA A 29 -2.44 17.57 -9.20
CA ALA A 29 -2.42 18.98 -9.55
C ALA A 29 -3.78 19.67 -9.39
N SER A 30 -4.89 18.97 -9.70
CA SER A 30 -6.22 19.55 -9.72
C SER A 30 -7.02 19.36 -8.43
N GLU A 31 -6.79 18.28 -7.69
CA GLU A 31 -7.69 17.85 -6.61
C GLU A 31 -6.97 17.59 -5.29
N LYS A 32 -7.75 17.63 -4.19
CA LYS A 32 -7.30 17.22 -2.85
C LYS A 32 -7.89 15.85 -2.52
N VAL A 33 -7.17 14.82 -2.95
CA VAL A 33 -7.61 13.44 -2.84
C VAL A 33 -7.24 12.78 -1.51
N THR A 34 -7.99 11.73 -1.17
CA THR A 34 -7.59 10.74 -0.16
C THR A 34 -6.61 9.75 -0.78
N VAL A 35 -5.49 9.54 -0.08
CA VAL A 35 -4.38 8.68 -0.48
C VAL A 35 -4.01 7.75 0.66
N TYR A 36 -3.70 6.49 0.37
CA TYR A 36 -3.20 5.56 1.38
C TYR A 36 -1.87 4.92 1.02
N ASN A 37 -1.11 4.59 2.06
CA ASN A 37 0.07 3.73 1.98
C ASN A 37 -0.05 2.64 3.05
N GLY A 38 0.17 1.37 2.66
CA GLY A 38 0.25 0.25 3.60
C GLY A 38 1.57 0.22 4.36
N PHE A 39 1.52 -0.14 5.64
CA PHE A 39 2.67 -0.39 6.48
C PHE A 39 2.49 -1.73 7.18
N ASP A 40 3.38 -2.68 6.89
CA ASP A 40 3.40 -3.96 7.58
C ASP A 40 3.94 -3.79 9.00
N ALA A 41 3.13 -4.20 9.98
CA ALA A 41 3.51 -4.20 11.40
C ALA A 41 4.40 -5.40 11.76
N SER A 42 5.42 -5.65 10.94
CA SER A 42 6.34 -6.79 11.06
C SER A 42 7.37 -6.64 12.20
N GLY A 43 7.45 -5.46 12.81
CA GLY A 43 8.28 -5.17 13.97
C GLY A 43 7.73 -3.96 14.73
N ASP A 44 8.28 -3.70 15.91
CA ASP A 44 7.86 -2.63 16.82
C ASP A 44 8.32 -1.23 16.37
N SER A 45 9.08 -1.14 15.27
CA SER A 45 9.64 0.12 14.79
C SER A 45 9.80 0.21 13.27
N LEU A 46 9.56 1.40 12.71
CA LEU A 46 9.83 1.70 11.32
C LEU A 46 11.35 1.86 11.10
N HIS A 47 11.93 1.03 10.23
CA HIS A 47 13.29 1.24 9.76
C HIS A 47 13.34 2.16 8.52
N ILE A 48 14.56 2.50 8.07
CA ILE A 48 14.81 3.46 6.99
C ILE A 48 14.11 3.14 5.65
N GLY A 49 13.75 1.87 5.41
CA GLY A 49 13.01 1.45 4.23
C GLY A 49 11.59 2.03 4.16
N HIS A 50 11.00 2.39 5.30
CA HIS A 50 9.67 3.00 5.37
C HIS A 50 9.71 4.53 5.26
N LEU A 51 10.91 5.13 5.30
CA LEU A 51 11.04 6.58 5.39
C LEU A 51 10.58 7.29 4.12
N VAL A 52 10.85 6.73 2.94
CA VAL A 52 10.42 7.33 1.67
C VAL A 52 8.89 7.38 1.57
N PRO A 53 8.15 6.26 1.74
CA PRO A 53 6.69 6.30 1.80
C PRO A 53 6.13 7.26 2.85
N LEU A 54 6.71 7.27 4.05
CA LEU A 54 6.26 8.14 5.14
C LEU A 54 6.43 9.63 4.81
N LEU A 55 7.61 10.01 4.32
CA LEU A 55 7.87 11.39 3.91
C LEU A 55 6.99 11.80 2.74
N ALA A 56 6.65 10.88 1.83
CA ALA A 56 5.75 11.16 0.74
C ALA A 56 4.32 11.45 1.23
N LEU A 57 3.79 10.64 2.15
CA LEU A 57 2.49 10.91 2.78
C LEU A 57 2.48 12.25 3.51
N ALA A 58 3.52 12.58 4.27
CA ALA A 58 3.64 13.87 4.95
C ALA A 58 3.66 15.05 3.96
N ARG A 59 4.30 14.88 2.79
CA ARG A 59 4.29 15.89 1.73
C ARG A 59 2.91 16.04 1.11
N LEU A 60 2.28 14.94 0.76
CA LEU A 60 0.91 14.94 0.24
C LEU A 60 -0.02 15.67 1.23
N GLN A 61 0.12 15.42 2.53
CA GLN A 61 -0.64 16.16 3.55
C GLN A 61 -0.38 17.67 3.53
N ARG A 62 0.88 18.11 3.42
CA ARG A 62 1.24 19.54 3.34
C ARG A 62 0.71 20.22 2.10
N PHE A 63 0.52 19.48 1.01
CA PHE A 63 -0.16 19.95 -0.20
C PHE A 63 -1.70 19.88 -0.10
N GLY A 64 -2.25 19.47 1.04
CA GLY A 64 -3.68 19.47 1.33
C GLY A 64 -4.41 18.15 1.02
N HIS A 65 -3.69 17.09 0.66
CA HIS A 65 -4.28 15.76 0.48
C HIS A 65 -4.61 15.09 1.83
N HIS A 66 -5.43 14.04 1.81
CA HIS A 66 -5.89 13.35 3.03
C HIS A 66 -5.19 11.99 3.17
N PRO A 67 -4.09 11.90 3.96
CA PRO A 67 -3.30 10.68 4.05
C PRO A 67 -3.93 9.65 5.00
N ILE A 68 -3.91 8.39 4.57
CA ILE A 68 -4.20 7.21 5.37
C ILE A 68 -2.92 6.37 5.47
N ALA A 69 -2.41 6.20 6.68
CA ALA A 69 -1.42 5.18 6.97
C ALA A 69 -2.16 3.90 7.34
N LEU A 70 -2.22 2.94 6.42
CA LEU A 70 -2.91 1.68 6.66
C LEU A 70 -1.96 0.72 7.39
N ALA A 71 -2.29 0.38 8.62
CA ALA A 71 -1.65 -0.69 9.36
C ALA A 71 -2.09 -2.05 8.79
N GLY A 72 -1.12 -2.85 8.37
CA GLY A 72 -1.33 -4.16 7.78
C GLY A 72 -1.57 -5.25 8.82
N GLY A 73 -2.48 -5.08 9.78
CA GLY A 73 -2.68 -6.05 10.83
C GLY A 73 -3.15 -7.42 10.32
N GLY A 74 -4.17 -7.42 9.45
CA GLY A 74 -4.68 -8.62 8.79
C GLY A 74 -3.69 -9.19 7.77
N THR A 75 -3.12 -8.34 6.91
CA THR A 75 -2.17 -8.76 5.86
C THR A 75 -0.86 -9.31 6.42
N SER A 76 -0.41 -8.84 7.59
CA SER A 76 0.80 -9.36 8.26
C SER A 76 0.65 -10.82 8.72
N MET A 77 -0.57 -11.31 8.92
CA MET A 77 -0.85 -12.72 9.25
C MET A 77 -0.79 -13.65 8.04
N ILE A 78 -0.61 -13.11 6.84
CA ILE A 78 -0.51 -13.86 5.58
C ILE A 78 0.91 -13.76 5.03
N GLY A 79 1.45 -12.54 4.98
CA GLY A 79 2.81 -12.25 4.52
C GLY A 79 2.87 -11.92 3.01
N ASP A 80 3.43 -10.75 2.70
CA ASP A 80 3.64 -10.32 1.31
C ASP A 80 4.84 -11.05 0.67
N PRO A 81 4.66 -11.77 -0.45
CA PRO A 81 5.78 -12.39 -1.18
C PRO A 81 6.64 -11.36 -1.95
N SER A 82 6.18 -10.12 -2.13
CA SER A 82 6.82 -9.12 -2.99
C SER A 82 8.22 -8.73 -2.48
N GLY A 83 9.23 -8.82 -3.35
CA GLY A 83 10.60 -8.43 -3.03
C GLY A 83 11.31 -9.30 -1.97
N LYS A 84 10.76 -10.48 -1.65
CA LYS A 84 11.27 -11.40 -0.62
C LYS A 84 11.66 -12.75 -1.20
N SER A 85 12.66 -13.38 -0.58
CA SER A 85 13.23 -14.64 -1.02
C SER A 85 12.79 -15.87 -0.24
N VAL A 86 12.25 -15.68 0.98
CA VAL A 86 11.88 -16.73 1.93
C VAL A 86 10.49 -16.40 2.50
N GLU A 87 9.72 -17.43 2.84
CA GLU A 87 8.42 -17.32 3.50
C GLU A 87 8.54 -16.60 4.86
N ARG A 88 7.54 -15.79 5.22
CA ARG A 88 7.53 -15.03 6.48
C ARG A 88 7.12 -15.90 7.66
N ASN A 89 7.73 -15.62 8.81
CA ASN A 89 7.17 -16.06 10.09
C ASN A 89 5.88 -15.28 10.36
N LEU A 90 4.79 -16.01 10.60
CA LEU A 90 3.50 -15.42 10.94
C LEU A 90 3.52 -14.93 12.40
N LEU A 91 3.23 -13.66 12.61
CA LEU A 91 3.13 -13.05 13.94
C LEU A 91 1.75 -13.32 14.56
N SER A 92 1.67 -13.41 15.89
CA SER A 92 0.39 -13.45 16.58
C SER A 92 -0.32 -12.10 16.53
N GLN A 93 -1.64 -12.10 16.66
CA GLN A 93 -2.46 -10.89 16.66
C GLN A 93 -2.00 -9.88 17.74
N ASP A 94 -1.75 -10.34 18.97
CA ASP A 94 -1.29 -9.48 20.06
C ASP A 94 0.01 -8.72 19.73
N VAL A 95 0.96 -9.39 19.06
CA VAL A 95 2.23 -8.78 18.64
C VAL A 95 2.00 -7.75 17.56
N VAL A 96 1.15 -8.08 16.58
CA VAL A 96 0.78 -7.16 15.50
C VAL A 96 0.11 -5.90 16.05
N GLU A 97 -0.85 -6.03 16.96
CA GLU A 97 -1.53 -4.89 17.60
C GLU A 97 -0.56 -4.01 18.40
N SER A 98 0.35 -4.62 19.16
CA SER A 98 1.41 -3.90 19.87
C SER A 98 2.30 -3.11 18.91
N ASN A 99 2.71 -3.72 17.79
CA ASN A 99 3.54 -3.09 16.78
C ASN A 99 2.83 -1.90 16.12
N VAL A 100 1.55 -2.04 15.78
CA VAL A 100 0.73 -0.96 15.20
C VAL A 100 0.68 0.25 16.13
N LYS A 101 0.54 0.03 17.44
CA LYS A 101 0.55 1.12 18.43
C LYS A 101 1.89 1.87 18.42
N SER A 102 3.01 1.15 18.46
CA SER A 102 4.36 1.75 18.42
C SER A 102 4.61 2.51 17.12
N ILE A 103 4.19 1.96 15.98
CA ILE A 103 4.30 2.61 14.67
C ILE A 103 3.47 3.90 14.63
N LYS A 104 2.25 3.89 15.18
CA LYS A 104 1.39 5.09 15.23
C LYS A 104 2.06 6.25 15.97
N GLU A 105 2.75 5.97 17.07
CA GLU A 105 3.52 6.99 17.80
C GLU A 105 4.62 7.58 16.91
N GLN A 106 5.33 6.75 16.14
CA GLN A 106 6.37 7.23 15.22
C GLN A 106 5.80 8.05 14.06
N LEU A 107 4.65 7.64 13.50
CA LEU A 107 3.96 8.36 12.43
C LEU A 107 3.54 9.77 12.86
N SER A 108 3.23 9.98 14.14
CA SER A 108 2.83 11.29 14.70
C SER A 108 3.91 12.38 14.59
N HIS A 109 5.17 12.00 14.39
CA HIS A 109 6.25 12.96 14.16
C HIS A 109 6.24 13.53 12.72
N PHE A 110 5.56 12.89 11.78
CA PHE A 110 5.58 13.24 10.36
C PHE A 110 4.21 13.68 9.84
N LEU A 111 3.15 13.09 10.37
CA LEU A 111 1.77 13.32 9.98
C LEU A 111 1.03 14.14 11.04
N ASP A 112 0.22 15.09 10.59
CA ASP A 112 -0.62 15.89 11.46
C ASP A 112 -1.99 15.23 11.64
N PHE A 113 -2.19 14.58 12.78
CA PHE A 113 -3.44 13.92 13.14
C PHE A 113 -4.54 14.90 13.61
N GLU A 114 -4.15 16.12 13.99
CA GLU A 114 -5.04 17.14 14.56
C GLU A 114 -5.38 18.26 13.56
N SER A 115 -4.95 18.13 12.30
CA SER A 115 -5.28 19.09 11.24
C SER A 115 -6.80 19.23 11.10
N LYS A 116 -7.29 20.47 11.19
CA LYS A 116 -8.72 20.78 11.02
C LYS A 116 -9.24 20.56 9.60
N LYS A 117 -8.36 20.47 8.61
CA LYS A 117 -8.73 20.39 7.18
C LYS A 117 -8.52 19.00 6.62
N ASN A 118 -7.39 18.39 6.91
CA ASN A 118 -6.96 17.12 6.34
C ASN A 118 -6.18 16.29 7.37
N PRO A 119 -6.85 15.88 8.47
CA PRO A 119 -6.20 15.08 9.51
C PRO A 119 -5.73 13.76 8.91
N ALA A 120 -4.50 13.36 9.26
CA ALA A 120 -4.01 12.04 8.92
C ALA A 120 -4.79 10.98 9.70
N ARG A 121 -4.89 9.78 9.12
CA ARG A 121 -5.57 8.65 9.75
C ARG A 121 -4.67 7.43 9.77
N VAL A 122 -4.74 6.68 10.87
CA VAL A 122 -4.18 5.34 10.97
C VAL A 122 -5.36 4.39 11.07
N ILE A 123 -5.51 3.52 10.08
CA ILE A 123 -6.59 2.53 9.95
C ILE A 123 -5.94 1.15 9.95
N ASN A 124 -6.59 0.13 10.51
CA ASN A 124 -6.04 -1.22 10.54
C ASN A 124 -6.88 -2.15 9.64
N ASN A 125 -6.26 -2.80 8.66
CA ASN A 125 -6.99 -3.73 7.81
C ASN A 125 -7.45 -5.01 8.53
N ALA A 126 -6.96 -5.28 9.75
CA ALA A 126 -7.53 -6.32 10.60
C ALA A 126 -9.03 -6.09 10.86
N ASP A 127 -9.48 -4.83 10.91
CA ASP A 127 -10.86 -4.44 11.23
C ASP A 127 -11.88 -5.03 10.24
N TRP A 128 -11.50 -5.26 8.98
CA TRP A 128 -12.35 -5.93 7.99
C TRP A 128 -11.85 -7.31 7.57
N LEU A 129 -10.53 -7.52 7.47
CA LEU A 129 -9.99 -8.78 6.97
C LEU A 129 -10.25 -9.95 7.93
N MET A 130 -10.31 -9.70 9.24
CA MET A 130 -10.55 -10.75 10.24
C MET A 130 -12.00 -11.19 10.32
N GLU A 131 -12.91 -10.40 9.78
CA GLU A 131 -14.34 -10.70 9.75
C GLU A 131 -14.80 -11.26 8.39
N LEU A 132 -13.87 -11.43 7.43
CA LEU A 132 -14.19 -11.91 6.10
C LEU A 132 -14.69 -13.36 6.11
N ASN A 133 -15.91 -13.55 5.60
CA ASN A 133 -16.38 -14.88 5.24
C ASN A 133 -15.64 -15.37 3.99
N LEU A 134 -14.98 -16.52 4.10
CA LEU A 134 -14.17 -17.07 3.00
C LEU A 134 -14.99 -17.30 1.72
N VAL A 135 -16.21 -17.83 1.82
CA VAL A 135 -17.02 -18.15 0.64
C VAL A 135 -17.47 -16.88 -0.07
N GLU A 136 -17.90 -15.87 0.69
CA GLU A 136 -18.27 -14.56 0.14
C GLU A 136 -17.05 -13.88 -0.49
N PHE A 137 -15.90 -13.90 0.18
CA PHE A 137 -14.66 -13.34 -0.36
C PHE A 137 -14.25 -13.98 -1.69
N LEU A 138 -14.26 -15.31 -1.77
CA LEU A 138 -13.92 -16.02 -3.01
C LEU A 138 -14.91 -15.72 -4.14
N ARG A 139 -16.21 -15.61 -3.82
CA ARG A 139 -17.25 -15.35 -4.81
C ARG A 139 -17.28 -13.89 -5.27
N ASP A 140 -17.12 -12.95 -4.36
CA ASP A 140 -17.35 -11.53 -4.61
C ASP A 140 -16.06 -10.82 -5.02
N ILE A 141 -14.92 -11.24 -4.47
CA ILE A 141 -13.59 -10.69 -4.81
C ILE A 141 -12.82 -11.65 -5.70
N GLY A 142 -12.70 -12.92 -5.32
CA GLY A 142 -11.89 -13.92 -6.03
C GLY A 142 -12.24 -14.08 -7.51
N LYS A 143 -13.53 -13.96 -7.89
CA LYS A 143 -14.00 -14.02 -9.29
C LYS A 143 -13.35 -12.99 -10.22
N HIS A 144 -12.81 -11.89 -9.68
CA HIS A 144 -12.19 -10.81 -10.47
C HIS A 144 -10.72 -11.05 -10.80
N PHE A 145 -10.13 -12.14 -10.26
CA PHE A 145 -8.74 -12.52 -10.41
C PHE A 145 -8.63 -13.87 -11.12
N THR A 146 -8.09 -13.86 -12.34
CA THR A 146 -7.73 -15.12 -13.01
C THR A 146 -6.39 -15.61 -12.50
N VAL A 147 -6.23 -16.92 -12.33
CA VAL A 147 -4.96 -17.50 -11.91
C VAL A 147 -3.82 -17.10 -12.87
N ASN A 148 -4.07 -17.09 -14.18
CA ASN A 148 -3.08 -16.62 -15.17
C ASN A 148 -2.61 -15.18 -14.95
N TYR A 149 -3.53 -14.27 -14.56
CA TYR A 149 -3.17 -12.89 -14.22
C TYR A 149 -2.31 -12.82 -12.96
N MET A 150 -2.62 -13.64 -11.94
CA MET A 150 -1.83 -13.67 -10.71
C MET A 150 -0.43 -14.21 -10.96
N LEU A 151 -0.30 -15.26 -11.77
CA LEU A 151 0.97 -15.89 -12.15
C LEU A 151 1.87 -14.98 -12.98
N SER A 152 1.31 -14.00 -13.70
CA SER A 152 2.11 -13.07 -14.52
C SER A 152 2.74 -11.93 -13.73
N LYS A 153 2.38 -11.76 -12.45
CA LYS A 153 2.99 -10.75 -11.58
C LYS A 153 4.39 -11.17 -11.18
N ASP A 154 5.36 -10.26 -11.30
CA ASP A 154 6.77 -10.54 -10.99
C ASP A 154 6.98 -11.04 -9.55
N SER A 155 6.19 -10.56 -8.58
CA SER A 155 6.24 -11.01 -7.18
C SER A 155 5.92 -12.51 -7.02
N VAL A 156 5.04 -13.04 -7.87
CA VAL A 156 4.62 -14.44 -7.85
C VAL A 156 5.50 -15.30 -8.77
N LYS A 157 5.74 -14.83 -9.99
CA LYS A 157 6.51 -15.56 -11.01
C LYS A 157 7.89 -15.96 -10.47
N ASN A 158 8.58 -15.03 -9.82
CA ASN A 158 9.93 -15.25 -9.27
C ASN A 158 9.98 -16.28 -8.13
N ARG A 159 8.85 -16.58 -7.47
CA ARG A 159 8.75 -17.58 -6.39
C ARG A 159 8.42 -18.96 -6.95
N ILE A 160 7.56 -19.03 -7.96
CA ILE A 160 7.15 -20.31 -8.59
C ILE A 160 8.30 -21.01 -9.30
N GLU A 161 9.24 -20.25 -9.85
CA GLU A 161 10.43 -20.81 -10.51
C GLU A 161 11.45 -21.45 -9.54
N ARG A 162 11.22 -21.35 -8.22
CA ARG A 162 12.12 -21.88 -7.17
C ARG A 162 11.64 -23.23 -6.63
N GLU A 163 12.56 -24.02 -6.08
CA GLU A 163 12.24 -25.33 -5.48
C GLU A 163 11.21 -25.27 -4.35
N GLU A 164 11.24 -24.21 -3.53
CA GLU A 164 10.31 -24.03 -2.40
C GLU A 164 8.91 -23.57 -2.83
N GLY A 165 8.78 -23.01 -4.04
CA GLY A 165 7.51 -22.49 -4.57
C GLY A 165 6.91 -21.31 -3.78
N ILE A 166 5.58 -21.19 -3.87
CA ILE A 166 4.76 -20.22 -3.15
C ILE A 166 3.55 -20.93 -2.54
N SER A 167 3.27 -20.67 -1.26
CA SER A 167 2.09 -21.23 -0.60
C SER A 167 0.81 -20.55 -1.09
N TYR A 168 -0.34 -21.22 -0.99
CA TYR A 168 -1.62 -20.58 -1.33
C TYR A 168 -1.89 -19.35 -0.46
N THR A 169 -1.43 -19.38 0.80
CA THR A 169 -1.48 -18.26 1.75
C THR A 169 -0.81 -17.03 1.15
N GLU A 170 0.48 -17.09 0.81
CA GLU A 170 1.19 -15.96 0.18
C GLU A 170 0.62 -15.61 -1.21
N PHE A 171 0.19 -16.60 -2.00
CA PHE A 171 -0.42 -16.38 -3.31
C PHE A 171 -1.73 -15.57 -3.22
N SER A 172 -2.50 -15.76 -2.14
CA SER A 172 -3.74 -15.03 -1.89
C SER A 172 -3.54 -13.59 -1.42
N TYR A 173 -2.33 -13.21 -0.99
CA TYR A 173 -2.01 -11.89 -0.42
C TYR A 173 -2.45 -10.72 -1.32
N MET A 174 -2.21 -10.83 -2.63
CA MET A 174 -2.58 -9.79 -3.59
C MET A 174 -4.09 -9.49 -3.57
N LEU A 175 -4.94 -10.50 -3.34
CA LEU A 175 -6.39 -10.29 -3.27
C LEU A 175 -6.77 -9.50 -2.02
N LEU A 176 -6.09 -9.75 -0.91
CA LEU A 176 -6.34 -9.05 0.37
C LEU A 176 -5.91 -7.58 0.27
N GLN A 177 -4.72 -7.30 -0.24
CA GLN A 177 -4.28 -5.92 -0.47
C GLN A 177 -5.15 -5.20 -1.52
N SER A 178 -5.66 -5.94 -2.52
CA SER A 178 -6.61 -5.37 -3.48
C SER A 178 -7.94 -5.03 -2.81
N TYR A 179 -8.41 -5.88 -1.91
CA TYR A 179 -9.62 -5.67 -1.13
C TYR A 179 -9.48 -4.48 -0.17
N ASP A 180 -8.30 -4.26 0.41
CA ASP A 180 -8.02 -3.06 1.20
C ASP A 180 -8.28 -1.77 0.40
N PHE A 181 -7.84 -1.72 -0.86
CA PHE A 181 -8.09 -0.55 -1.71
C PHE A 181 -9.59 -0.39 -1.97
N LEU A 182 -10.31 -1.46 -2.28
CA LEU A 182 -11.76 -1.41 -2.45
C LEU A 182 -12.47 -0.90 -1.19
N HIS A 183 -12.13 -1.45 -0.03
CA HIS A 183 -12.71 -1.05 1.24
C HIS A 183 -12.45 0.44 1.55
N LEU A 184 -11.21 0.90 1.42
CA LEU A 184 -10.86 2.31 1.65
C LEU A 184 -11.47 3.23 0.59
N HIS A 185 -11.65 2.76 -0.64
CA HIS A 185 -12.32 3.53 -1.68
C HIS A 185 -13.80 3.75 -1.33
N GLU A 186 -14.51 2.71 -0.90
CA GLU A 186 -15.94 2.78 -0.57
C GLU A 186 -16.21 3.55 0.74
N ASN A 187 -15.37 3.34 1.76
CA ASN A 187 -15.61 3.89 3.10
C ASN A 187 -14.89 5.21 3.35
N GLU A 188 -13.76 5.46 2.68
CA GLU A 188 -12.89 6.61 2.93
C GLU A 188 -12.68 7.53 1.72
N ASN A 189 -13.38 7.25 0.62
CA ASN A 189 -13.20 7.93 -0.68
C ASN A 189 -11.74 7.94 -1.15
N CYS A 190 -10.99 6.88 -0.81
CA CYS A 190 -9.60 6.73 -1.20
C CYS A 190 -9.47 6.40 -2.68
N VAL A 191 -8.77 7.24 -3.45
CA VAL A 191 -8.62 7.08 -4.91
C VAL A 191 -7.19 6.83 -5.35
N LEU A 192 -6.21 6.97 -4.46
CA LEU A 192 -4.79 6.77 -4.76
C LEU A 192 -4.15 5.83 -3.73
N GLN A 193 -3.54 4.75 -4.20
CA GLN A 193 -2.63 3.92 -3.40
C GLN A 193 -1.19 4.26 -3.74
N THR A 194 -0.35 4.35 -2.70
CA THR A 194 1.09 4.50 -2.85
C THR A 194 1.87 3.38 -2.17
N GLY A 195 3.11 3.15 -2.61
CA GLY A 195 3.99 2.15 -2.01
C GLY A 195 5.39 2.15 -2.63
N GLY A 196 6.26 1.23 -2.20
CA GLY A 196 7.56 0.99 -2.86
C GLY A 196 7.39 0.40 -4.26
N SER A 197 8.42 0.47 -5.10
CA SER A 197 8.36 -0.06 -6.48
C SER A 197 8.15 -1.57 -6.54
N ASP A 198 8.47 -2.30 -5.48
CA ASP A 198 8.16 -3.72 -5.31
C ASP A 198 6.66 -4.00 -5.11
N GLN A 199 5.86 -3.00 -4.75
CA GLN A 199 4.41 -3.11 -4.53
C GLN A 199 3.57 -2.89 -5.79
N TRP A 200 4.20 -2.58 -6.94
CA TRP A 200 3.47 -2.20 -8.16
C TRP A 200 2.44 -3.25 -8.61
N GLY A 201 2.80 -4.54 -8.50
CA GLY A 201 1.90 -5.64 -8.84
C GLY A 201 0.61 -5.63 -8.02
N ASN A 202 0.71 -5.42 -6.71
CA ASN A 202 -0.42 -5.41 -5.79
C ASN A 202 -1.24 -4.11 -5.91
N ILE A 203 -0.57 -2.97 -6.10
CA ILE A 203 -1.22 -1.66 -6.27
C ILE A 203 -2.09 -1.64 -7.53
N THR A 204 -1.55 -2.14 -8.66
CA THR A 204 -2.30 -2.21 -9.92
C THR A 204 -3.48 -3.17 -9.82
N ALA A 205 -3.31 -4.30 -9.13
CA ALA A 205 -4.38 -5.25 -8.86
C ALA A 205 -5.53 -4.64 -8.04
N GLY A 206 -5.21 -3.85 -7.02
CA GLY A 206 -6.20 -3.12 -6.23
C GLY A 206 -6.95 -2.07 -7.04
N ALA A 207 -6.24 -1.23 -7.79
CA ALA A 207 -6.87 -0.22 -8.64
C ALA A 207 -7.80 -0.84 -9.70
N ASP A 208 -7.41 -1.98 -10.28
CA ASP A 208 -8.23 -2.71 -11.23
C ASP A 208 -9.46 -3.35 -10.58
N LEU A 209 -9.33 -3.86 -9.35
CA LEU A 209 -10.48 -4.36 -8.59
C LEU A 209 -11.49 -3.25 -8.32
N VAL A 210 -11.04 -2.08 -7.84
CA VAL A 210 -11.91 -0.91 -7.61
C VAL A 210 -12.67 -0.55 -8.88
N ARG A 211 -11.97 -0.45 -10.02
CA ARG A 211 -12.59 -0.16 -11.32
C ARG A 211 -13.63 -1.21 -11.72
N LYS A 212 -13.34 -2.50 -11.57
CA LYS A 212 -14.25 -3.60 -11.92
C LYS A 212 -15.50 -3.64 -11.06
N VAL A 213 -15.38 -3.36 -9.77
CA VAL A 213 -16.48 -3.46 -8.81
C VAL A 213 -17.34 -2.19 -8.80
N THR A 214 -16.71 -1.02 -8.80
CA THR A 214 -17.41 0.25 -8.56
C THR A 214 -17.63 1.08 -9.83
N GLY A 215 -16.92 0.78 -10.92
CA GLY A 215 -16.89 1.60 -12.13
C GLY A 215 -16.20 2.96 -11.96
N LYS A 216 -15.61 3.24 -10.79
CA LYS A 216 -14.96 4.52 -10.46
C LYS A 216 -13.44 4.46 -10.66
N PRO A 217 -12.79 5.61 -10.90
CA PRO A 217 -11.35 5.66 -11.08
C PRO A 217 -10.59 5.38 -9.77
N ALA A 218 -9.50 4.62 -9.89
CA ALA A 218 -8.53 4.38 -8.83
C ALA A 218 -7.12 4.37 -9.43
N TYR A 219 -6.15 4.86 -8.68
CA TYR A 219 -4.81 5.13 -9.17
C TYR A 219 -3.72 4.54 -8.27
N GLY A 220 -2.55 4.32 -8.86
CA GLY A 220 -1.36 3.84 -8.18
C GLY A 220 -0.15 4.73 -8.47
N LEU A 221 0.68 4.97 -7.46
CA LEU A 221 2.00 5.61 -7.60
C LEU A 221 3.01 4.87 -6.74
N VAL A 222 4.17 4.55 -7.32
CA VAL A 222 5.25 3.88 -6.58
C VAL A 222 6.48 4.74 -6.44
N TYR A 223 7.12 4.60 -5.29
CA TYR A 223 8.35 5.25 -4.91
C TYR A 223 9.55 4.35 -5.19
N PRO A 224 10.75 4.92 -5.45
CA PRO A 224 11.94 4.11 -5.63
C PRO A 224 12.32 3.42 -4.31
N LEU A 225 12.86 2.22 -4.41
CA LEU A 225 13.54 1.58 -3.29
C LEU A 225 14.84 2.31 -2.97
N ILE A 226 15.15 2.49 -1.69
CA ILE A 226 16.46 3.01 -1.27
C ILE A 226 17.50 1.94 -1.59
N THR A 227 18.42 2.25 -2.50
CA THR A 227 19.59 1.44 -2.82
C THR A 227 20.85 2.20 -2.46
N LYS A 228 21.89 1.48 -2.04
CA LYS A 228 23.23 2.06 -1.89
C LYS A 228 23.82 2.32 -3.28
N SER A 229 24.81 3.20 -3.35
CA SER A 229 25.51 3.53 -4.60
C SER A 229 26.24 2.34 -5.23
N ASP A 230 26.48 1.28 -4.46
CA ASP A 230 27.05 0.01 -4.92
C ASP A 230 25.99 -0.99 -5.43
N GLY A 231 24.71 -0.58 -5.47
CA GLY A 231 23.59 -1.41 -5.95
C GLY A 231 23.04 -2.39 -4.92
N THR A 232 23.60 -2.45 -3.71
CA THR A 232 23.08 -3.31 -2.64
C THR A 232 21.93 -2.63 -1.88
N LYS A 233 21.05 -3.44 -1.27
CA LYS A 233 20.10 -2.95 -0.25
C LYS A 233 20.84 -2.51 1.02
#